data_AF-A0A9J7DHN0-F1
#
_entry.id   AF-A0A9J7DHN0-F1
#
_cell.length_a   1.000
_cell.length_b   1.000
_cell.length_c   1.000
_cell.angle_alpha   90.00
_cell.angle_beta   90.00
_cell.angle_gamma   90.00
#
_symmetry.space_group_name_H-M   'P 1'
#
loop_
_entity.id
_entity.type
_entity.pdbx_description
1 polymer ?
#
loop_
_entity_poly.entity_id
_entity_poly.type
_entity_poly.pdbx_seq_one_letter_code
_entity_poly.pdbx_strand_id
1 'polypeptide(L)'
;MEEDYASSSAGKQSAAKKVGKMHNTLPLWGNESTMNLNPLILANIQSSSYFKVHLFKLKTYHEVVDEIYYQVKHMEPWERGSRKTSGQTGMCGGVRGVGAGGIVSTAYCLLYKLYTLRLTRKQVNGLITHTDSPYIRALGFMYLRYTQPPGDLYDWYEDYLQDEEEIDVKAGGGQVSRLSLQSAKWSISF
;
A
#
# COMPACT_ATOMS: atom_id res chain seq x y z
N MET A 1 -49.34 -17.19 39.09
CA MET A 1 -47.96 -16.73 39.30
C MET A 1 -47.08 -17.96 39.18
N GLU A 2 -46.83 -18.58 38.03
CA GLU A 2 -46.50 -18.02 36.70
C GLU A 2 -45.55 -16.83 36.82
N GLU A 3 -44.25 -17.09 36.64
CA GLU A 3 -43.54 -16.64 35.45
C GLU A 3 -42.12 -17.24 35.40
N ASP A 4 -41.85 -17.92 34.30
CA ASP A 4 -40.54 -18.36 33.83
C ASP A 4 -39.58 -17.17 33.63
N TYR A 5 -38.31 -17.33 34.01
CA TYR A 5 -37.24 -16.54 33.39
C TYR A 5 -35.95 -17.36 33.26
N ALA A 6 -35.98 -18.27 32.29
CA ALA A 6 -34.75 -18.78 31.69
C ALA A 6 -34.12 -17.65 30.84
N SER A 7 -32.98 -17.12 31.27
CA SER A 7 -32.16 -16.25 30.44
C SER A 7 -30.88 -16.98 30.03
N SER A 8 -30.96 -17.61 28.86
CA SER A 8 -29.82 -17.93 28.02
C SER A 8 -29.17 -16.63 27.52
N SER A 9 -27.87 -16.43 27.74
CA SER A 9 -27.08 -15.49 26.93
C SER A 9 -25.91 -16.21 26.27
N ALA A 10 -26.07 -16.28 24.95
CA ALA A 10 -25.24 -16.95 23.98
C ALA A 10 -23.79 -16.45 23.98
N GLY A 11 -22.89 -17.37 23.65
CA GLY A 11 -21.48 -17.09 23.42
C GLY A 11 -21.28 -15.98 22.37
N LYS A 12 -20.28 -15.14 22.62
CA LYS A 12 -19.72 -14.22 21.65
C LYS A 12 -18.98 -15.03 20.58
N GLN A 13 -19.72 -15.57 19.62
CA GLN A 13 -19.17 -15.95 18.32
C GLN A 13 -19.25 -14.73 17.42
N SER A 14 -18.11 -14.03 17.32
CA SER A 14 -17.88 -13.03 16.29
C SER A 14 -18.15 -13.68 14.93
N ALA A 15 -19.09 -13.10 14.18
CA ALA A 15 -19.48 -13.58 12.86
C ALA A 15 -18.29 -13.50 11.91
N ALA A 16 -17.57 -14.62 11.77
CA ALA A 16 -16.70 -14.87 10.62
C ALA A 16 -17.62 -14.95 9.39
N LYS A 17 -17.81 -13.80 8.74
CA LYS A 17 -18.47 -13.68 7.44
C LYS A 17 -17.81 -14.71 6.51
N LYS A 18 -18.60 -15.67 6.01
CA LYS A 18 -18.13 -16.73 5.11
C LYS A 18 -17.55 -16.11 3.85
N VAL A 19 -16.25 -15.84 3.84
CA VAL A 19 -15.48 -15.62 2.63
C VAL A 19 -15.51 -16.97 1.90
N GLY A 20 -16.36 -17.07 0.88
CA GLY A 20 -16.29 -18.19 -0.07
C GLY A 20 -14.83 -18.36 -0.49
N LYS A 21 -14.35 -19.60 -0.52
CA LYS A 21 -12.92 -19.97 -0.64
C LYS A 21 -12.29 -19.28 -1.87
N MET A 22 -11.83 -18.04 -1.71
CA MET A 22 -11.21 -17.28 -2.79
C MET A 22 -9.90 -17.99 -3.14
N HIS A 23 -9.70 -18.24 -4.43
CA HIS A 23 -8.48 -18.88 -4.90
C HIS A 23 -7.24 -18.08 -4.46
N ASN A 24 -6.14 -18.76 -4.16
CA ASN A 24 -4.94 -18.08 -3.62
C ASN A 24 -4.22 -17.22 -4.68
N THR A 25 -4.53 -17.42 -5.97
CA THR A 25 -4.05 -16.55 -7.04
C THR A 25 -4.75 -15.20 -6.98
N LEU A 26 -3.97 -14.14 -7.14
CA LEU A 26 -4.46 -12.77 -7.24
C LEU A 26 -4.29 -12.29 -8.69
N PRO A 27 -5.38 -12.14 -9.48
CA PRO A 27 -5.26 -11.59 -10.83
C PRO A 27 -4.79 -10.13 -10.79
N LEU A 28 -4.08 -9.71 -11.84
CA LEU A 28 -3.61 -8.34 -11.99
C LEU A 28 -4.55 -7.57 -12.92
N TRP A 29 -4.79 -6.31 -12.60
CA TRP A 29 -5.64 -5.40 -13.36
C TRP A 29 -4.81 -4.29 -14.00
N GLY A 30 -5.18 -3.88 -15.22
CA GLY A 30 -4.50 -2.83 -15.97
C GLY A 30 -3.23 -3.29 -16.68
N ASN A 31 -2.23 -2.41 -16.77
CA ASN A 31 -0.99 -2.65 -17.50
C ASN A 31 0.02 -3.43 -16.66
N GLU A 32 0.17 -4.72 -16.95
CA GLU A 32 1.15 -5.59 -16.28
C GLU A 32 2.62 -5.22 -16.57
N SER A 33 2.93 -4.57 -17.69
CA SER A 33 4.31 -4.14 -17.95
C SER A 33 4.74 -3.00 -17.01
N THR A 34 3.79 -2.17 -16.57
CA THR A 34 4.09 -0.94 -15.81
C THR A 34 3.54 -0.94 -14.39
N MET A 35 2.77 -1.95 -13.96
CA MET A 35 2.03 -1.95 -12.69
C MET A 35 1.11 -0.71 -12.56
N ASN A 36 0.63 -0.17 -13.68
CA ASN A 36 -0.12 1.10 -13.72
C ASN A 36 0.63 2.31 -13.08
N LEU A 37 1.95 2.24 -12.93
CA LEU A 37 2.77 3.33 -12.43
C LEU A 37 2.95 4.42 -13.50
N ASN A 38 3.16 5.66 -13.05
CA ASN A 38 3.58 6.73 -13.93
C ASN A 38 4.91 6.33 -14.61
N PRO A 39 5.05 6.47 -15.95
CA PRO A 39 6.26 6.09 -16.67
C PRO A 39 7.55 6.69 -16.11
N LEU A 40 7.49 7.93 -15.60
CA LEU A 40 8.66 8.58 -14.99
C LEU A 40 9.07 7.91 -13.68
N ILE A 41 8.11 7.54 -12.83
CA ILE A 41 8.40 6.80 -11.60
C ILE A 41 9.00 5.45 -11.97
N LEU A 42 8.36 4.72 -12.88
CA LEU A 42 8.84 3.41 -13.31
C LEU A 42 10.27 3.46 -13.85
N ALA A 43 10.58 4.42 -14.72
CA ALA A 43 11.93 4.62 -15.25
C ALA A 43 12.96 4.91 -14.14
N ASN A 44 12.59 5.68 -13.11
CA ASN A 44 13.48 5.95 -11.97
C ASN A 44 13.65 4.72 -11.07
N ILE A 45 12.59 3.93 -10.82
CA ILE A 45 12.69 2.64 -10.12
C ILE A 45 13.65 1.72 -10.88
N GLN A 46 13.41 1.54 -12.18
CA GLN A 46 14.17 0.62 -13.01
C GLN A 46 15.62 1.07 -13.22
N SER A 47 15.95 2.35 -13.03
CA SER A 47 17.35 2.84 -13.08
C SER A 47 18.02 2.90 -11.71
N SER A 48 17.26 2.82 -10.61
CA SER A 48 17.78 2.91 -9.24
C SER A 48 18.74 1.78 -8.89
N SER A 49 19.90 2.15 -8.33
CA SER A 49 20.88 1.19 -7.78
C SER A 49 20.27 0.36 -6.65
N TYR A 50 19.45 1.00 -5.80
CA TYR A 50 18.75 0.31 -4.72
C TYR A 50 17.88 -0.83 -5.27
N PHE A 51 17.11 -0.57 -6.33
CA PHE A 51 16.29 -1.61 -6.96
C PHE A 51 17.14 -2.68 -7.68
N LYS A 52 18.10 -2.27 -8.52
CA LYS A 52 18.88 -3.19 -9.37
C LYS A 52 19.87 -4.07 -8.60
N VAL A 53 20.46 -3.55 -7.53
CA VAL A 53 21.59 -4.20 -6.85
C VAL A 53 21.16 -4.76 -5.50
N HIS A 54 20.46 -3.96 -4.69
CA HIS A 54 20.06 -4.37 -3.34
C HIS A 54 18.80 -5.24 -3.37
N LEU A 55 17.69 -4.69 -3.88
CA LEU A 55 16.41 -5.41 -3.92
C LEU A 55 16.42 -6.61 -4.88
N PHE A 56 17.35 -6.69 -5.82
CA PHE A 56 17.54 -7.88 -6.66
C PHE A 56 17.94 -9.11 -5.84
N LYS A 57 18.65 -8.92 -4.72
CA LYS A 57 19.09 -10.01 -3.83
C LYS A 57 17.96 -10.59 -3.01
N LEU A 58 16.94 -9.78 -2.69
CA LEU A 58 15.77 -10.21 -1.91
C LEU A 58 14.85 -11.03 -2.83
N LYS A 59 14.64 -12.31 -2.52
CA LYS A 59 13.89 -13.23 -3.40
C LYS A 59 12.58 -13.68 -2.80
N THR A 60 12.41 -13.53 -1.49
CA THR A 60 11.25 -13.98 -0.76
C THR A 60 10.39 -12.82 -0.31
N TYR A 61 9.11 -13.11 -0.10
CA TYR A 61 8.16 -12.15 0.46
C TYR A 61 8.62 -11.61 1.82
N HIS A 62 9.10 -12.49 2.72
CA HIS A 62 9.51 -12.11 4.06
C HIS A 62 10.72 -11.17 4.06
N GLU A 63 11.72 -11.43 3.22
CA GLU A 63 12.87 -10.52 3.07
C GLU A 63 12.43 -9.11 2.64
N VAL A 64 11.43 -9.00 1.76
CA VAL A 64 10.92 -7.69 1.33
C VAL A 64 10.10 -7.03 2.45
N VAL A 65 9.34 -7.80 3.23
CA VAL A 65 8.62 -7.29 4.41
C VAL A 65 9.58 -6.73 5.45
N ASP A 66 10.68 -7.43 5.73
CA ASP A 66 11.72 -6.94 6.65
C ASP A 66 12.36 -5.65 6.11
N GLU A 67 12.68 -5.60 4.83
CA GLU A 67 13.24 -4.39 4.22
C GLU A 67 12.26 -3.20 4.31
N ILE A 68 10.95 -3.45 4.18
CA ILE A 68 9.92 -2.42 4.39
C ILE A 68 9.97 -1.92 5.83
N TYR A 69 10.00 -2.82 6.81
CA TYR A 69 10.05 -2.48 8.23
C TYR A 69 11.25 -1.58 8.56
N TYR A 70 12.43 -1.90 8.03
CA TYR A 70 13.65 -1.17 8.37
C TYR A 70 13.89 0.11 7.55
N GLN A 71 13.47 0.15 6.29
CA GLN A 71 13.87 1.24 5.38
C GLN A 71 12.76 2.25 5.08
N VAL A 72 11.48 1.87 5.16
CA VAL A 72 10.38 2.75 4.75
C VAL A 72 10.04 3.74 5.86
N LYS A 73 10.12 5.03 5.52
CA LYS A 73 9.86 6.15 6.46
C LYS A 73 8.79 7.12 5.97
N HIS A 74 8.36 7.01 4.73
CA HIS A 74 7.32 7.82 4.13
C HIS A 74 6.71 7.14 2.91
N MET A 75 5.52 7.59 2.48
CA MET A 75 4.77 6.95 1.39
C MET A 75 4.76 7.69 0.04
N GLU A 76 5.40 8.85 -0.10
CA GLU A 76 5.47 9.56 -1.40
C GLU A 76 6.52 9.00 -2.38
N PRO A 77 6.36 9.23 -3.70
CA PRO A 77 7.25 8.65 -4.73
C PRO A 77 8.67 9.20 -4.80
N TRP A 78 8.94 10.35 -4.21
CA TRP A 78 10.22 11.05 -4.33
C TRP A 78 10.85 11.26 -2.97
N GLU A 79 12.17 11.08 -2.86
CA GLU A 79 12.92 11.42 -1.66
C GLU A 79 12.92 12.94 -1.43
N ARG A 80 13.05 13.35 -0.16
CA ARG A 80 12.96 14.75 0.27
C ARG A 80 13.94 15.61 -0.53
N GLY A 81 13.45 16.72 -1.09
CA GLY A 81 14.29 17.70 -1.77
C GLY A 81 14.93 17.21 -3.07
N SER A 82 14.66 15.98 -3.49
CA SER A 82 15.18 15.43 -4.75
C SER A 82 14.34 15.84 -5.96
N ARG A 83 13.14 16.40 -5.73
CA ARG A 83 12.24 16.83 -6.79
C ARG A 83 12.89 17.94 -7.60
N LYS A 84 13.07 17.73 -8.90
CA LYS A 84 13.58 18.77 -9.80
C LYS A 84 12.46 19.73 -10.17
N THR A 85 11.94 20.47 -9.19
CA THR A 85 10.91 21.50 -9.41
C THR A 85 11.49 22.78 -10.02
N SER A 86 12.81 22.87 -10.19
CA SER A 86 13.49 23.99 -10.82
C SER A 86 13.01 24.15 -12.27
N GLY A 87 12.14 25.14 -12.51
CA GLY A 87 11.64 25.50 -13.83
C GLY A 87 10.13 25.31 -14.05
N GLN A 88 9.40 24.66 -13.13
CA GLN A 88 7.94 24.57 -13.15
C GLN A 88 7.33 25.32 -11.95
N THR A 89 7.52 26.63 -11.89
CA THR A 89 6.79 27.51 -10.97
C THR A 89 5.81 28.33 -11.80
N GLY A 90 4.77 27.66 -12.28
CA GLY A 90 3.63 28.27 -12.96
C GLY A 90 2.33 27.80 -12.31
N MET A 91 1.23 28.51 -12.59
CA MET A 91 -0.10 28.33 -11.98
C MET A 91 -0.71 26.92 -12.12
N CYS A 92 -0.08 26.04 -12.91
CA CYS A 92 -0.44 24.64 -13.17
C CYS A 92 0.54 23.60 -12.57
N GLY A 93 1.62 24.01 -11.89
CA GLY A 93 2.62 23.11 -11.27
C GLY A 93 2.12 22.33 -10.04
N GLY A 94 0.90 22.60 -9.58
CA GLY A 94 0.28 21.95 -8.42
C GLY A 94 -0.50 20.67 -8.73
N VAL A 95 -0.72 20.33 -10.01
CA VAL A 95 -1.60 19.22 -10.38
C VAL A 95 -0.75 18.02 -10.80
N ARG A 96 -0.72 17.01 -9.93
CA ARG A 96 0.03 15.73 -10.04
C ARG A 96 1.53 15.88 -9.75
N GLY A 97 1.89 15.75 -8.46
CA GLY A 97 3.26 15.81 -7.89
C GLY A 97 4.26 14.74 -8.36
N VAL A 98 4.12 14.28 -9.61
CA VAL A 98 5.01 13.31 -10.29
C VAL A 98 5.77 13.97 -11.44
N GLY A 99 5.30 15.10 -12.00
CA GLY A 99 5.84 15.66 -13.25
C GLY A 99 7.27 16.21 -13.20
N ALA A 100 7.80 16.52 -12.01
CA ALA A 100 9.12 17.14 -11.86
C ALA A 100 10.28 16.13 -11.80
N GLY A 101 10.01 14.84 -11.62
CA GLY A 101 11.05 13.82 -11.41
C GLY A 101 11.87 14.04 -10.12
N GLY A 102 12.69 13.07 -9.74
CA GLY A 102 13.54 13.13 -8.55
C GLY A 102 14.20 11.79 -8.25
N ILE A 103 14.87 11.68 -7.10
CA ILE A 103 15.35 10.38 -6.61
C ILE A 103 14.10 9.63 -6.14
N VAL A 104 13.88 8.44 -6.71
CA VAL A 104 12.73 7.62 -6.34
C VAL A 104 12.85 7.13 -4.91
N SER A 105 11.72 7.09 -4.20
CA SER A 105 11.70 6.67 -2.81
C SER A 105 11.85 5.17 -2.61
N THR A 106 12.35 4.83 -1.43
CA THR A 106 12.46 3.42 -0.99
C THR A 106 11.10 2.71 -1.03
N ALA A 107 10.02 3.38 -0.62
CA ALA A 107 8.67 2.84 -0.64
C ALA A 107 8.22 2.42 -2.05
N TYR A 108 8.43 3.26 -3.06
CA TYR A 108 8.03 2.94 -4.44
C TYR A 108 8.93 1.88 -5.08
N CYS A 109 10.23 1.83 -4.74
CA CYS A 109 11.09 0.72 -5.14
C CYS A 109 10.61 -0.61 -4.57
N LEU A 110 10.23 -0.65 -3.28
CA LEU A 110 9.73 -1.85 -2.60
C LEU A 110 8.33 -2.25 -3.12
N LEU A 111 7.46 -1.29 -3.39
CA LEU A 111 6.15 -1.52 -4.02
C LEU A 111 6.30 -2.27 -5.35
N TYR A 112 7.19 -1.79 -6.23
CA TYR A 112 7.44 -2.46 -7.50
C TYR A 112 8.17 -3.80 -7.30
N LYS A 113 9.02 -3.92 -6.29
CA LYS A 113 9.65 -5.20 -5.93
C LYS A 113 8.61 -6.26 -5.56
N LEU A 114 7.65 -5.92 -4.70
CA LEU A 114 6.51 -6.80 -4.36
C LEU A 114 5.77 -7.25 -5.62
N TYR A 115 5.56 -6.33 -6.58
CA TYR A 115 4.93 -6.64 -7.86
C TYR A 115 5.72 -7.65 -8.70
N THR A 116 7.03 -7.50 -8.80
CA THR A 116 7.87 -8.48 -9.54
C THR A 116 7.86 -9.88 -8.94
N LEU A 117 7.54 -10.02 -7.64
CA LEU A 117 7.38 -11.32 -6.98
C LEU A 117 6.01 -11.96 -7.24
N ARG A 118 5.08 -11.26 -7.90
CA ARG A 118 3.69 -11.68 -8.19
C ARG A 118 2.99 -12.23 -6.94
N LEU A 119 2.69 -11.33 -6.00
CA LEU A 119 2.08 -11.72 -4.73
C LEU A 119 0.78 -12.50 -4.88
N THR A 120 0.63 -13.50 -4.03
CA THR A 120 -0.63 -14.24 -3.83
C THR A 120 -1.60 -13.47 -2.96
N ARG A 121 -2.88 -13.86 -2.99
CA ARG A 121 -3.92 -13.27 -2.12
C ARG A 121 -3.56 -13.38 -0.64
N LYS A 122 -2.99 -14.51 -0.22
CA LYS A 122 -2.52 -14.68 1.18
C LYS A 122 -1.39 -13.72 1.55
N GLN A 123 -0.45 -13.48 0.64
CA GLN A 123 0.64 -12.54 0.91
C GLN A 123 0.15 -11.10 0.99
N VAL A 124 -0.78 -10.69 0.10
CA VAL A 124 -1.38 -9.35 0.19
C VAL A 124 -2.19 -9.19 1.47
N ASN A 125 -2.98 -10.19 1.87
CA ASN A 125 -3.63 -10.21 3.18
C ASN A 125 -2.62 -10.07 4.32
N GLY A 126 -1.50 -10.80 4.25
CA GLY A 126 -0.42 -10.71 5.24
C GLY A 126 0.22 -9.32 5.32
N LEU A 127 0.26 -8.54 4.23
CA LEU A 127 0.72 -7.14 4.26
C LEU A 127 -0.29 -6.25 4.97
N ILE A 128 -1.57 -6.30 4.58
CA ILE A 128 -2.60 -5.37 5.08
C ILE A 128 -3.05 -5.68 6.51
N THR A 129 -2.86 -6.91 7.01
CA THR A 129 -3.10 -7.25 8.42
C THR A 129 -1.84 -7.16 9.29
N HIS A 130 -0.71 -6.69 8.76
CA HIS A 130 0.56 -6.75 9.48
C HIS A 130 0.58 -5.79 10.67
N THR A 131 0.86 -6.28 11.87
CA THR A 131 0.81 -5.47 13.10
C THR A 131 2.11 -4.74 13.38
N ASP A 132 3.23 -5.23 12.87
CA ASP A 132 4.55 -4.73 13.30
C ASP A 132 4.90 -3.34 12.76
N SER A 133 4.30 -2.92 11.64
CA SER A 133 4.53 -1.59 11.08
C SER A 133 3.36 -1.12 10.20
N PRO A 134 2.89 0.14 10.39
CA PRO A 134 1.86 0.70 9.54
C PRO A 134 2.34 0.94 8.11
N TYR A 135 3.66 1.04 7.88
CA TYR A 135 4.23 1.17 6.53
C TYR A 135 4.11 -0.13 5.72
N ILE A 136 4.15 -1.29 6.38
CA ILE A 136 3.88 -2.60 5.74
C ILE A 136 2.43 -2.64 5.26
N ARG A 137 1.49 -2.26 6.13
CA ARG A 137 0.06 -2.17 5.77
C ARG A 137 -0.18 -1.16 4.66
N ALA A 138 0.42 0.02 4.77
CA ALA A 138 0.30 1.09 3.77
C ALA A 138 0.79 0.64 2.38
N LEU A 139 1.92 -0.08 2.30
CA LEU A 139 2.37 -0.66 1.03
C LEU A 139 1.45 -1.76 0.51
N GLY A 140 0.83 -2.55 1.40
CA GLY A 140 -0.22 -3.50 1.02
C GLY A 140 -1.42 -2.81 0.36
N PHE A 141 -1.92 -1.72 0.93
CA PHE A 141 -3.01 -0.93 0.33
C PHE A 141 -2.59 -0.30 -0.99
N MET A 142 -1.38 0.27 -1.08
CA MET A 142 -0.87 0.78 -2.35
C MET A 142 -0.73 -0.31 -3.40
N TYR A 143 -0.28 -1.51 -3.03
CA TYR A 143 -0.20 -2.64 -3.95
C TYR A 143 -1.60 -2.99 -4.51
N LEU A 144 -2.61 -3.07 -3.64
CA LEU A 144 -4.00 -3.31 -4.06
C LEU A 144 -4.47 -2.22 -5.03
N ARG A 145 -4.25 -0.95 -4.68
CA ARG A 145 -4.63 0.21 -5.50
C ARG A 145 -4.07 0.13 -6.93
N TYR A 146 -2.82 -0.33 -7.09
CA TYR A 146 -2.18 -0.40 -8.40
C TYR A 146 -2.45 -1.68 -9.17
N THR A 147 -2.93 -2.74 -8.52
CA THR A 147 -3.00 -4.07 -9.15
C THR A 147 -4.41 -4.67 -9.20
N GLN A 148 -5.37 -4.14 -8.44
CA GLN A 148 -6.72 -4.68 -8.36
C GLN A 148 -7.74 -3.77 -9.04
N PRO A 149 -8.86 -4.34 -9.56
CA PRO A 149 -9.92 -3.56 -10.16
C PRO A 149 -10.51 -2.54 -9.17
N PRO A 150 -10.78 -1.30 -9.60
CA PRO A 150 -11.46 -0.28 -8.81
C PRO A 150 -12.69 -0.76 -8.03
N GLY A 151 -13.53 -1.60 -8.65
CA GLY A 151 -14.76 -2.10 -8.05
C GLY A 151 -14.55 -3.03 -6.85
N ASP A 152 -13.40 -3.69 -6.78
CA ASP A 152 -13.08 -4.66 -5.73
C ASP A 152 -12.37 -3.99 -4.54
N LEU A 153 -11.85 -2.76 -4.72
CA LEU A 153 -11.02 -2.10 -3.69
C LEU A 153 -11.76 -1.88 -2.38
N TYR A 154 -13.05 -1.58 -2.40
CA TYR A 154 -13.81 -1.35 -1.16
C TYR A 154 -13.77 -2.57 -0.24
N ASP A 155 -14.00 -3.78 -0.78
CA ASP A 155 -14.03 -5.02 -0.01
C ASP A 155 -12.68 -5.35 0.66
N TRP A 156 -11.58 -4.86 0.08
CA TRP A 156 -10.26 -5.01 0.69
C TRP A 156 -9.98 -4.00 1.82
N TYR A 157 -10.65 -2.85 1.79
CA TYR A 157 -10.37 -1.73 2.66
C TYR A 157 -11.36 -1.63 3.83
N GLU A 158 -12.57 -2.20 3.71
CA GLU A 158 -13.68 -1.98 4.64
C GLU A 158 -13.30 -2.20 6.12
N ASP A 159 -12.56 -3.27 6.40
CA ASP A 159 -12.14 -3.65 7.76
C ASP A 159 -11.05 -2.72 8.35
N TYR A 160 -10.40 -1.89 7.53
CA TYR A 160 -9.26 -1.05 7.91
C TYR A 160 -9.56 0.45 7.90
N LEU A 161 -10.81 0.84 7.59
CA LEU A 161 -11.25 2.24 7.64
C LEU A 161 -11.26 2.83 9.05
N GLN A 162 -11.01 2.02 10.08
CA GLN A 162 -10.89 2.43 11.47
C GLN A 162 -9.45 2.35 12.00
N ASP A 163 -8.46 2.01 11.18
CA ASP A 163 -7.05 1.94 11.62
C ASP A 163 -6.54 3.31 12.10
N GLU A 164 -6.11 3.38 13.38
CA GLU A 164 -5.64 4.59 14.07
C GLU A 164 -4.14 4.85 13.92
N GLU A 165 -3.38 3.89 13.40
CA GLU A 165 -1.95 4.09 13.27
C GLU A 165 -1.62 5.20 12.28
N GLU A 166 -0.49 5.85 12.55
CA GLU A 166 -0.03 7.02 11.82
C GLU A 166 1.13 6.67 10.90
N ILE A 167 1.11 7.26 9.70
CA ILE A 167 2.21 7.17 8.74
C ILE A 167 2.60 8.57 8.28
N ASP A 168 3.88 8.76 7.96
CA ASP A 168 4.29 9.96 7.26
C ASP A 168 4.00 9.81 5.77
N VAL A 169 3.22 10.73 5.21
CA VAL A 169 2.91 10.70 3.78
C VAL A 169 3.96 11.42 2.96
N LYS A 170 4.85 12.22 3.57
CA LYS A 170 5.78 13.11 2.86
C LYS A 170 7.23 12.85 3.23
N ALA A 171 8.11 12.87 2.25
CA ALA A 171 9.53 12.70 2.47
C ALA A 171 10.08 13.93 3.22
N GLY A 172 10.87 13.65 4.26
CA GLY A 172 11.45 14.69 5.10
C GLY A 172 10.70 14.99 6.38
N GLY A 173 9.61 14.29 6.64
CA GLY A 173 8.90 14.39 7.91
C GLY A 173 7.81 15.47 7.91
N GLY A 174 6.91 15.37 8.87
CA GLY A 174 6.04 16.48 9.30
C GLY A 174 4.71 16.55 8.58
N GLN A 175 4.35 15.54 7.79
CA GLN A 175 2.99 15.37 7.28
C GLN A 175 2.47 14.00 7.67
N VAL A 176 2.18 13.86 8.96
CA VAL A 176 1.61 12.64 9.53
C VAL A 176 0.13 12.57 9.20
N SER A 177 -0.34 11.39 8.77
CA SER A 177 -1.74 11.10 8.51
C SER A 177 -2.09 9.75 9.10
N ARG A 178 -3.31 9.65 9.63
CA ARG A 178 -3.92 8.37 10.01
C ARG A 178 -4.00 7.45 8.79
N LEU A 179 -3.66 6.18 8.98
CA LEU A 179 -3.67 5.16 7.95
C LEU A 179 -5.07 4.98 7.38
N SER A 180 -6.11 4.96 8.20
CA SER A 180 -7.49 4.88 7.70
C SER A 180 -7.85 5.99 6.70
N LEU A 181 -7.45 7.23 6.98
CA LEU A 181 -7.69 8.37 6.10
C LEU A 181 -6.92 8.21 4.78
N GLN A 182 -5.69 7.70 4.85
CA GLN A 182 -4.87 7.50 3.66
C GLN A 182 -5.35 6.32 2.82
N SER A 183 -5.78 5.22 3.46
CA SER A 183 -6.42 4.08 2.82
C SER A 183 -7.72 4.50 2.14
N ALA A 184 -8.58 5.31 2.80
CA ALA A 184 -9.78 5.85 2.17
C ALA A 184 -9.46 6.74 0.94
N LYS A 185 -8.41 7.57 1.00
CA LYS A 185 -7.95 8.34 -0.17
C LYS A 185 -7.48 7.42 -1.31
N TRP A 186 -6.82 6.32 -0.96
CA TRP A 186 -6.33 5.35 -1.93
C TRP A 186 -7.41 4.45 -2.54
N SER A 187 -8.57 4.27 -1.89
CA SER A 187 -9.68 3.52 -2.46
C SER A 187 -10.50 4.31 -3.48
N ILE A 188 -10.51 5.65 -3.40
CA ILE A 188 -11.38 6.52 -4.22
C ILE A 188 -10.67 7.25 -5.37
N SER A 189 -9.35 7.38 -5.34
CA SER A 189 -8.62 8.15 -6.35
C SER A 189 -8.26 7.25 -7.53
N PHE A 190 -8.82 7.48 -8.73
CA PHE A 190 -8.54 6.69 -9.94
C PHE A 190 -7.71 7.48 -10.96
#